data_AF-A0AAQ3K2M8-F1
#
_entry.id   AF-A0AAQ3K2M8-F1
#
_cell.length_a   1.000
_cell.length_b   1.000
_cell.length_c   1.000
_cell.angle_alpha   90.00
_cell.angle_beta   90.00
_cell.angle_gamma   90.00
#
_symmetry.space_group_name_H-M   'P 1'
#
loop_
_entity.id
_entity.type
_entity.pdbx_description
1 polymer ?
#
loop_
_entity_poly.entity_id
_entity_poly.type
_entity_poly.pdbx_seq_one_letter_code
_entity_poly.pdbx_strand_id
1 'polypeptide(L)'
;MLARRGGWESSASPFLCAALRLLLVTAALPSLVTAVTRKNLKPAAVSPWRTLSGDAPSIVAKGGFSGLFPDSSEYAYKFSYVAGSPDTISWCDVRLTKDGKGICLPNLVIDNCTTIGDVYPDGKTNYIVNGETTSGWFSVDYDMKTLLPVSLKQDIYSRSNKFDGIFPILTVDDLVEQVKPAPIWLNIQHDLFYRQHNLSMRSYLLSLTRHVILSHVSSPELGFLSSIAGRLKKSKTKLIFRFLGEDTAEPSTNMTYGSLLKNLTFVKTFATGILVPKHYIWPVTSNGYLQPYTSFVMDAHKEGLEVFASDFANDAMLSYNYSYDPLAEVLSFIDNGIFSVDGILTDFPITPSEAIGDDVILDS
;
A
#
# COMPACT_ATOMS: atom_id res chain seq x y z
N MET A 1 -39.86 -19.49 46.44
CA MET A 1 -40.62 -20.56 47.13
C MET A 1 -41.56 -21.19 46.10
N LEU A 2 -41.62 -22.52 46.09
CA LEU A 2 -42.45 -23.49 45.34
C LEU A 2 -43.73 -22.97 44.63
N ALA A 3 -44.32 -23.61 43.62
CA ALA A 3 -44.03 -24.69 42.67
C ALA A 3 -45.39 -25.07 42.03
N ARG A 4 -45.40 -25.47 40.73
CA ARG A 4 -46.32 -26.48 40.12
C ARG A 4 -47.83 -26.12 40.09
N ARG A 5 -48.72 -26.64 39.23
CA ARG A 5 -48.78 -27.71 38.21
C ARG A 5 -50.18 -27.60 37.55
N GLY A 6 -50.37 -28.20 36.37
CA GLY A 6 -51.65 -28.85 36.03
C GLY A 6 -52.15 -28.59 34.61
N GLY A 7 -52.17 -29.65 33.79
CA GLY A 7 -52.76 -29.67 32.45
C GLY A 7 -54.02 -30.56 32.35
N TRP A 8 -54.26 -31.02 31.11
CA TRP A 8 -55.29 -31.96 30.58
C TRP A 8 -56.62 -31.33 30.13
N GLU A 9 -56.96 -31.35 28.83
CA GLU A 9 -57.36 -32.45 27.89
C GLU A 9 -58.85 -32.82 27.94
N SER A 10 -59.52 -32.72 26.79
CA SER A 10 -60.68 -33.53 26.31
C SER A 10 -60.99 -33.05 24.87
N SER A 11 -60.91 -33.81 23.77
CA SER A 11 -61.35 -35.14 23.35
C SER A 11 -62.81 -35.23 22.87
N ALA A 12 -62.96 -35.94 21.74
CA ALA A 12 -64.13 -36.66 21.23
C ALA A 12 -65.05 -36.02 20.15
N SER A 13 -64.85 -36.46 18.89
CA SER A 13 -65.90 -36.88 17.93
C SER A 13 -66.57 -38.20 18.42
N PRO A 14 -67.65 -38.81 17.84
CA PRO A 14 -67.78 -39.22 16.41
C PRO A 14 -69.24 -39.46 15.86
N PHE A 15 -69.32 -40.18 14.71
CA PHE A 15 -70.43 -40.88 14.02
C PHE A 15 -71.16 -40.12 12.89
N LEU A 16 -71.70 -40.73 11.81
CA LEU A 16 -71.38 -41.84 10.87
C LEU A 16 -72.61 -41.90 9.92
N CYS A 17 -72.47 -41.98 8.58
CA CYS A 17 -73.25 -42.88 7.70
C CYS A 17 -72.99 -42.69 6.18
N ALA A 18 -72.67 -43.83 5.55
CA ALA A 18 -72.94 -44.36 4.19
C ALA A 18 -73.66 -43.51 3.11
N ALA A 19 -73.55 -43.74 1.80
CA ALA A 19 -72.69 -44.51 0.89
C ALA A 19 -73.26 -44.26 -0.53
N LEU A 20 -72.45 -44.13 -1.58
CA LEU A 20 -72.79 -44.65 -2.92
C LEU A 20 -71.55 -44.70 -3.83
N ARG A 21 -71.35 -45.86 -4.45
CA ARG A 21 -70.26 -46.17 -5.39
C ARG A 21 -70.62 -45.69 -6.79
N LEU A 22 -69.65 -45.16 -7.54
CA LEU A 22 -69.54 -45.41 -8.99
C LEU A 22 -68.08 -45.33 -9.44
N LEU A 23 -67.63 -46.37 -10.14
CA LEU A 23 -66.32 -46.51 -10.75
C LEU A 23 -66.17 -45.58 -11.97
N LEU A 24 -65.05 -44.86 -12.06
CA LEU A 24 -64.44 -44.43 -13.31
C LEU A 24 -62.92 -44.56 -13.17
N VAL A 25 -62.38 -45.57 -13.87
CA VAL A 25 -60.94 -45.77 -14.07
C VAL A 25 -60.50 -44.84 -15.19
N THR A 26 -59.70 -43.83 -14.88
CA THR A 26 -58.96 -43.05 -15.88
C THR A 26 -57.49 -43.01 -15.50
N ALA A 27 -56.66 -43.45 -16.43
CA ALA A 27 -55.21 -43.55 -16.32
C ALA A 27 -54.56 -42.19 -15.99
N ALA A 28 -53.78 -42.14 -14.91
CA ALA A 28 -52.89 -41.02 -14.61
C ALA A 28 -51.54 -41.26 -15.30
N LEU A 29 -51.27 -40.48 -16.35
CA LEU A 29 -49.91 -40.21 -16.82
C LEU A 29 -49.25 -39.24 -15.84
N PRO A 30 -48.07 -39.52 -15.27
CA PRO A 30 -47.32 -38.49 -14.57
C PRO A 30 -46.64 -37.60 -15.60
N SER A 31 -47.19 -36.42 -15.86
CA SER A 31 -46.47 -35.34 -16.51
C SER A 31 -45.32 -34.91 -15.59
N LEU A 32 -44.10 -35.29 -15.95
CA LEU A 32 -42.88 -34.84 -15.31
C LEU A 32 -42.69 -33.35 -15.63
N VAL A 33 -43.25 -32.46 -14.79
CA VAL A 33 -42.94 -31.04 -14.84
C VAL A 33 -41.57 -30.86 -14.21
N THR A 34 -40.52 -30.82 -15.02
CA THR A 34 -39.22 -30.31 -14.62
C THR A 34 -39.36 -28.81 -14.36
N ALA A 35 -39.50 -28.44 -13.09
CA ALA A 35 -39.34 -27.07 -12.66
C ALA A 35 -37.88 -26.65 -12.91
N VAL A 36 -37.62 -26.05 -14.08
CA VAL A 36 -36.39 -25.33 -14.34
C VAL A 36 -36.44 -24.08 -13.46
N THR A 37 -35.88 -24.16 -12.26
CA THR A 37 -35.53 -22.96 -11.49
C THR A 37 -34.51 -22.19 -12.31
N ARG A 38 -34.97 -21.18 -13.07
CA ARG A 38 -34.10 -20.10 -13.53
C ARG A 38 -33.54 -19.45 -12.28
N LYS A 39 -32.31 -19.81 -11.90
CA LYS A 39 -31.51 -18.94 -11.04
C LYS A 39 -31.44 -17.61 -11.79
N ASN A 40 -32.16 -16.60 -11.30
CA ASN A 40 -31.84 -15.22 -11.64
C ASN A 40 -30.42 -15.00 -11.13
N LEU A 41 -29.41 -15.26 -11.98
CA LEU A 41 -28.10 -14.69 -11.78
C LEU A 41 -28.34 -13.18 -11.88
N LYS A 42 -28.28 -12.48 -10.73
CA LYS A 42 -27.92 -11.07 -10.75
C LYS A 42 -26.67 -10.97 -11.65
N PRO A 43 -26.62 -10.06 -12.63
CA PRO A 43 -25.36 -9.75 -13.29
C PRO A 43 -24.33 -9.58 -12.18
N ALA A 44 -23.18 -10.25 -12.28
CA ALA A 44 -22.06 -9.94 -11.40
C ALA A 44 -21.92 -8.42 -11.46
N ALA A 45 -22.03 -7.75 -10.31
CA ALA A 45 -21.83 -6.31 -10.26
C ALA A 45 -20.47 -6.08 -10.91
N VAL A 46 -20.45 -5.42 -12.07
CA VAL A 46 -19.20 -4.99 -12.68
C VAL A 46 -18.57 -4.10 -11.61
N SER A 47 -17.35 -4.44 -11.19
CA SER A 47 -16.68 -3.63 -10.19
C SER A 47 -16.70 -2.16 -10.64
N PRO A 48 -17.02 -1.21 -9.74
CA PRO A 48 -16.90 0.20 -10.08
C PRO A 48 -15.44 0.57 -10.39
N TRP A 49 -14.48 -0.18 -9.87
CA TRP A 49 -13.06 0.11 -9.98
C TRP A 49 -12.44 -0.61 -11.17
N ARG A 50 -11.75 0.15 -12.02
CA ARG A 50 -10.96 -0.37 -13.15
C ARG A 50 -9.52 -0.71 -12.73
N THR A 51 -9.36 -1.19 -11.49
CA THR A 51 -8.11 -1.76 -10.98
C THR A 51 -7.89 -3.14 -11.57
N LEU A 52 -6.70 -3.71 -11.39
CA LEU A 52 -6.39 -5.04 -11.92
C LEU A 52 -7.28 -6.13 -11.30
N SER A 53 -7.55 -6.05 -9.99
CA SER A 53 -8.42 -7.01 -9.30
C SER A 53 -9.91 -6.65 -9.36
N GLY A 54 -10.23 -5.38 -9.66
CA GLY A 54 -11.57 -4.83 -9.48
C GLY A 54 -11.88 -4.48 -8.02
N ASP A 55 -10.91 -4.47 -7.11
CA ASP A 55 -11.12 -3.94 -5.75
C ASP A 55 -10.89 -2.42 -5.73
N ALA A 56 -11.29 -1.76 -4.63
CA ALA A 56 -10.95 -0.35 -4.42
C ALA A 56 -9.41 -0.16 -4.42
N PRO A 57 -8.90 0.96 -4.97
CA PRO A 57 -7.48 1.27 -4.91
C PRO A 57 -6.99 1.33 -3.47
N SER A 58 -5.80 0.79 -3.19
CA SER A 58 -5.22 0.83 -1.85
C SER A 58 -4.63 2.20 -1.52
N ILE A 59 -4.78 2.62 -0.27
CA ILE A 59 -4.12 3.83 0.26
C ILE A 59 -2.82 3.44 0.95
N VAL A 60 -1.73 4.08 0.56
CA VAL A 60 -0.41 3.84 1.15
C VAL A 60 0.10 5.14 1.77
N ALA A 61 0.16 5.19 3.10
CA ALA A 61 0.60 6.36 3.86
C ALA A 61 2.14 6.37 3.97
N LYS A 62 2.78 7.22 3.16
CA LYS A 62 4.24 7.36 3.08
C LYS A 62 4.82 7.90 4.38
N GLY A 63 5.39 7.01 5.19
CA GLY A 63 5.87 7.38 6.53
C GLY A 63 4.74 7.77 7.48
N GLY A 64 3.50 7.31 7.23
CA GLY A 64 2.30 7.75 7.94
C GLY A 64 1.73 9.06 7.37
N PHE A 65 1.18 9.92 8.23
CA PHE A 65 0.72 11.27 7.87
C PHE A 65 1.90 12.26 7.87
N SER A 66 2.88 12.02 6.98
CA SER A 66 4.12 12.80 6.87
C SER A 66 3.92 14.23 6.35
N GLY A 67 2.73 14.52 5.80
CA GLY A 67 2.28 15.87 5.48
C GLY A 67 2.19 16.81 6.68
N LEU A 68 2.04 16.27 7.90
CA LEU A 68 1.86 17.03 9.14
C LEU A 68 2.97 16.78 10.17
N PHE A 69 3.42 15.54 10.30
CA PHE A 69 4.43 15.13 11.27
C PHE A 69 5.74 14.76 10.57
N PRO A 70 6.89 14.73 11.28
CA PRO A 70 8.10 14.11 10.76
C PRO A 70 7.79 12.69 10.27
N ASP A 71 8.26 12.38 9.06
CA ASP A 71 8.08 11.08 8.42
C ASP A 71 8.52 9.95 9.37
N SER A 72 7.73 8.87 9.39
CA SER A 72 8.01 7.66 10.17
C SER A 72 8.02 7.87 11.69
N SER A 73 7.50 9.00 12.18
CA SER A 73 7.25 9.20 13.60
C SER A 73 6.06 8.38 14.10
N GLU A 74 6.04 8.07 15.39
CA GLU A 74 4.92 7.39 16.04
C GLU A 74 3.58 8.09 15.75
N TYR A 75 3.57 9.42 15.78
CA TYR A 75 2.37 10.21 15.54
C TYR A 75 1.96 10.20 14.07
N ALA A 76 2.91 10.26 13.12
CA ALA A 76 2.59 10.13 11.71
C ALA A 76 1.87 8.80 11.44
N TYR A 77 2.40 7.69 11.96
CA TYR A 77 1.80 6.38 11.80
C TYR A 77 0.42 6.28 12.46
N LYS A 78 0.30 6.62 13.76
CA LYS A 78 -0.99 6.54 14.46
C LYS A 78 -2.05 7.45 13.86
N PHE A 79 -1.68 8.66 13.46
CA PHE A 79 -2.64 9.61 12.92
C PHE A 79 -3.15 9.21 11.53
N SER A 80 -2.34 8.51 10.72
CA SER A 80 -2.80 8.00 9.42
C SER A 80 -3.99 7.03 9.54
N TYR A 81 -4.04 6.23 10.61
CA TYR A 81 -5.17 5.34 10.90
C TYR A 81 -6.42 6.07 11.39
N VAL A 82 -6.23 7.17 12.12
CA VAL A 82 -7.35 7.99 12.64
C VAL A 82 -7.95 8.89 11.57
N ALA A 83 -7.11 9.44 10.70
CA ALA A 83 -7.52 10.42 9.70
C ALA A 83 -7.79 9.81 8.31
N GLY A 84 -7.30 8.61 8.04
CA GLY A 84 -7.51 7.89 6.78
C GLY A 84 -8.39 6.66 6.95
N SER A 85 -8.50 5.87 5.88
CA SER A 85 -9.25 4.61 5.91
C SER A 85 -8.58 3.56 6.82
N PRO A 86 -9.33 2.71 7.55
CA PRO A 86 -8.77 1.69 8.44
C PRO A 86 -7.86 0.64 7.78
N ASP A 87 -7.94 0.48 6.46
CA ASP A 87 -7.12 -0.44 5.66
C ASP A 87 -5.87 0.22 5.06
N THR A 88 -5.62 1.50 5.40
CA THR A 88 -4.42 2.24 4.99
C THR A 88 -3.15 1.47 5.29
N ILE A 89 -2.33 1.28 4.25
CA ILE A 89 -1.04 0.58 4.33
C ILE A 89 0.02 1.54 4.87
N SER A 90 0.72 1.12 5.92
CA SER A 90 1.84 1.88 6.50
C SER A 90 3.13 1.62 5.72
N TRP A 91 3.71 2.67 5.17
CA TRP A 91 4.97 2.62 4.42
C TRP A 91 6.17 2.97 5.30
N CYS A 92 7.27 2.25 5.10
CA CYS A 92 8.57 2.53 5.71
C CYS A 92 9.69 2.39 4.69
N ASP A 93 10.46 3.47 4.52
CA ASP A 93 11.76 3.44 3.84
C ASP A 93 12.80 2.88 4.80
N VAL A 94 13.27 1.66 4.53
CA VAL A 94 14.15 0.93 5.44
C VAL A 94 15.59 1.38 5.25
N ARG A 95 16.25 1.73 6.36
CA ARG A 95 17.70 1.91 6.47
C ARG A 95 18.27 0.89 7.45
N LEU A 96 19.50 0.42 7.22
CA LEU A 96 20.20 -0.41 8.19
C LEU A 96 21.19 0.41 9.01
N THR A 97 21.16 0.21 10.32
CA THR A 97 22.20 0.67 11.25
C THR A 97 23.47 -0.17 11.10
N LYS A 98 24.58 0.30 11.68
CA LYS A 98 25.86 -0.42 11.70
C LYS A 98 25.78 -1.83 12.31
N ASP A 99 24.93 -2.00 13.33
CA ASP A 99 24.63 -3.29 13.97
C ASP A 99 23.51 -4.09 13.27
N GLY A 100 23.08 -3.66 12.07
CA GLY A 100 22.15 -4.39 11.21
C GLY A 100 20.69 -4.34 11.64
N LYS A 101 20.29 -3.35 12.45
CA LYS A 101 18.89 -3.07 12.78
C LYS A 101 18.25 -2.26 11.66
N GLY A 102 17.01 -2.61 11.29
CA GLY A 102 16.24 -1.84 10.33
C GLY A 102 15.45 -0.73 11.00
N ILE A 103 15.63 0.49 10.51
CA ILE A 103 14.95 1.71 10.96
C ILE A 103 14.18 2.35 9.81
N CYS A 104 13.12 3.09 10.12
CA CYS A 104 12.30 3.79 9.14
C CYS A 104 12.77 5.24 9.01
N LEU A 105 13.38 5.57 7.86
CA LEU A 105 13.82 6.93 7.54
C LEU A 105 13.73 7.19 6.03
N PRO A 106 13.13 8.31 5.60
CA PRO A 106 12.92 8.60 4.18
C PRO A 106 14.24 8.78 3.41
N ASN A 107 15.28 9.31 4.07
CA ASN A 107 16.52 9.72 3.43
C ASN A 107 17.70 8.79 3.77
N LEU A 108 18.60 8.56 2.79
CA LEU A 108 19.87 7.84 3.03
C LEU A 108 20.84 8.67 3.87
N VAL A 109 20.86 9.97 3.58
CA VAL A 109 21.59 11.00 4.30
C VAL A 109 20.69 11.48 5.44
N ILE A 110 20.93 10.95 6.63
CA ILE A 110 19.91 10.96 7.70
C ILE A 110 19.79 12.31 8.41
N ASP A 111 20.75 13.24 8.24
CA ASP A 111 20.64 14.62 8.73
C ASP A 111 19.56 15.45 8.02
N ASN A 112 19.04 15.00 6.87
CA ASN A 112 17.90 15.65 6.22
C ASN A 112 16.59 15.48 7.02
N CYS A 113 16.43 14.36 7.72
CA CYS A 113 15.19 13.99 8.41
C CYS A 113 15.39 13.74 9.92
N THR A 114 16.58 14.02 10.45
CA THR A 114 16.88 13.86 11.87
C THR A 114 17.73 15.00 12.44
N THR A 115 17.83 15.07 13.76
CA THR A 115 18.68 16.01 14.51
C THR A 115 20.14 15.55 14.63
N ILE A 116 20.57 14.53 13.87
CA ILE A 116 21.88 13.90 14.06
C ILE A 116 23.06 14.87 13.93
N GLY A 117 22.94 15.89 13.06
CA GLY A 117 23.97 16.90 12.87
C GLY A 117 24.20 17.77 14.12
N ASP A 118 23.17 17.96 14.95
CA ASP A 118 23.28 18.69 16.22
C ASP A 118 23.83 17.79 17.34
N VAL A 119 23.46 16.51 17.31
CA VAL A 119 23.89 15.51 18.30
C VAL A 119 25.34 15.07 18.10
N TYR A 120 25.75 14.91 16.83
CA TYR A 120 27.08 14.46 16.42
C TYR A 120 27.66 15.39 15.34
N PRO A 121 28.04 16.64 15.68
CA PRO A 121 28.47 17.66 14.70
C PRO A 121 29.70 17.26 13.88
N ASP A 122 30.58 16.44 14.44
CA ASP A 122 31.79 15.95 13.77
C ASP A 122 31.55 14.62 13.01
N GLY A 123 30.31 14.14 12.94
CA GLY A 123 29.94 12.84 12.38
C GLY A 123 29.74 12.82 10.86
N LYS A 124 29.98 13.95 10.18
CA LYS A 124 29.82 14.08 8.73
C LYS A 124 30.90 13.31 7.98
N THR A 125 30.49 12.51 7.00
CA THR A 125 31.40 11.71 6.16
C THR A 125 31.00 11.79 4.69
N ASN A 126 31.80 11.18 3.81
CA ASN A 126 31.56 11.09 2.38
C ASN A 126 31.57 9.63 1.94
N TYR A 127 30.54 9.22 1.20
CA TYR A 127 30.47 7.91 0.55
C TYR A 127 30.13 8.03 -0.93
N ILE A 128 30.51 7.00 -1.69
CA ILE A 128 30.06 6.87 -3.08
C ILE A 128 28.74 6.10 -3.07
N VAL A 129 27.66 6.76 -3.49
CA VAL A 129 26.33 6.17 -3.61
C VAL A 129 25.93 6.25 -5.07
N ASN A 130 25.66 5.09 -5.69
CA ASN A 130 25.30 5.00 -7.11
C ASN A 130 26.28 5.72 -8.07
N GLY A 131 27.57 5.75 -7.72
CA GLY A 131 28.62 6.40 -8.51
C GLY A 131 28.86 7.88 -8.20
N GLU A 132 28.07 8.49 -7.31
CA GLU A 132 28.18 9.89 -6.94
C GLU A 132 28.68 10.07 -5.49
N THR A 133 29.56 11.05 -5.28
CA THR A 133 30.01 11.42 -3.93
C THR A 133 28.87 12.08 -3.17
N THR A 134 28.38 11.42 -2.14
CA THR A 134 27.32 11.89 -1.24
C THR A 134 27.93 12.21 0.12
N SER A 135 27.61 13.38 0.66
CA SER A 135 28.15 13.90 1.91
C SER A 135 27.06 14.07 2.96
N GLY A 136 27.31 13.65 4.19
CA GLY A 136 26.34 13.78 5.29
C GLY A 136 26.54 12.72 6.37
N TRP A 137 25.47 12.40 7.09
CA TRP A 137 25.46 11.34 8.10
C TRP A 137 24.73 10.12 7.54
N PHE A 138 25.27 8.93 7.80
CA PHE A 138 24.72 7.69 7.28
C PHE A 138 24.44 6.72 8.42
N SER A 139 23.31 6.00 8.34
CA SER A 139 22.92 5.03 9.38
C SER A 139 23.96 3.92 9.57
N VAL A 140 24.75 3.61 8.55
CA VAL A 140 25.80 2.57 8.57
C VAL A 140 26.97 2.89 9.49
N ASP A 141 27.09 4.13 9.98
CA ASP A 141 28.16 4.56 10.87
C ASP A 141 27.80 4.43 12.35
N TYR A 142 26.51 4.24 12.66
CA TYR A 142 25.97 4.29 14.01
C TYR A 142 25.22 2.99 14.33
N ASP A 143 25.52 2.38 15.48
CA ASP A 143 24.69 1.32 16.05
C ASP A 143 23.39 1.92 16.59
N MET A 144 22.31 1.12 16.70
CA MET A 144 21.01 1.62 17.15
C MET A 144 21.07 2.32 18.52
N LYS A 145 21.92 1.83 19.45
CA LYS A 145 22.12 2.46 20.76
C LYS A 145 22.66 3.89 20.66
N THR A 146 23.53 4.16 19.68
CA THR A 146 24.11 5.48 19.44
C THR A 146 23.09 6.42 18.79
N LEU A 147 22.06 5.89 18.13
CA LEU A 147 20.98 6.69 17.56
C LEU A 147 19.88 7.06 18.56
N LEU A 148 19.88 6.51 19.79
CA LEU A 148 18.88 6.83 20.81
C LEU A 148 18.67 8.34 21.11
N PRO A 149 19.72 9.19 21.19
CA PRO A 149 19.52 10.64 21.39
C PRO A 149 19.10 11.39 20.12
N VAL A 150 19.10 10.74 18.96
CA VAL A 150 18.74 11.36 17.68
C VAL A 150 17.23 11.32 17.51
N SER A 151 16.65 12.47 17.18
CA SER A 151 15.21 12.63 16.99
C SER A 151 14.88 12.96 15.55
N LEU A 152 13.66 12.61 15.13
CA LEU A 152 13.11 12.91 13.82
C LEU A 152 12.81 14.42 13.69
N LYS A 153 12.93 14.93 12.47
CA LYS A 153 12.51 16.28 12.09
C LYS A 153 11.92 16.27 10.69
N GLN A 154 11.23 17.34 10.35
CA GLN A 154 10.68 17.55 9.02
C GLN A 154 11.79 17.75 7.98
N ASP A 155 11.71 17.05 6.85
CA ASP A 155 12.67 17.17 5.74
C ASP A 155 12.17 18.12 4.63
N ILE A 156 10.88 18.48 4.64
CA ILE A 156 10.29 19.50 3.77
C ILE A 156 10.14 20.82 4.53
N TYR A 157 11.01 21.78 4.25
CA TYR A 157 11.07 23.06 4.98
C TYR A 157 9.82 23.95 4.88
N SER A 158 8.92 23.71 3.92
CA SER A 158 7.63 24.41 3.84
C SER A 158 6.58 23.85 4.81
N ARG A 159 6.78 22.64 5.35
CA ARG A 159 5.92 22.05 6.38
C ARG A 159 6.29 22.57 7.76
N SER A 160 5.37 22.42 8.72
CA SER A 160 5.59 22.91 10.09
C SER A 160 6.70 22.12 10.80
N ASN A 161 7.65 22.83 11.41
CA ASN A 161 8.70 22.27 12.26
C ASN A 161 8.26 22.09 13.72
N LYS A 162 6.98 22.30 14.05
CA LYS A 162 6.46 22.28 15.43
C LYS A 162 6.66 20.95 16.15
N PHE A 163 6.88 19.88 15.39
CA PHE A 163 7.06 18.52 15.88
C PHE A 163 8.51 18.01 15.79
N ASP A 164 9.45 18.86 15.36
CA ASP A 164 10.85 18.49 15.22
C ASP A 164 11.50 18.25 16.58
N GLY A 165 12.36 17.23 16.66
CA GLY A 165 13.12 16.94 17.87
C GLY A 165 12.31 16.26 18.98
N ILE A 166 11.06 15.86 18.72
CA ILE A 166 10.17 15.25 19.71
C ILE A 166 10.23 13.72 19.67
N PHE A 167 10.24 13.14 18.47
CA PHE A 167 10.05 11.70 18.28
C PHE A 167 11.38 10.98 18.03
N PRO A 168 11.61 9.82 18.66
CA PRO A 168 12.79 9.01 18.38
C PRO A 168 12.68 8.33 17.00
N ILE A 169 13.81 7.84 16.50
CA ILE A 169 13.85 6.95 15.32
C ILE A 169 13.21 5.61 15.69
N LEU A 170 12.25 5.16 14.88
CA LEU A 170 11.61 3.85 15.06
C LEU A 170 12.35 2.76 14.29
N THR A 171 12.49 1.59 14.91
CA THR A 171 12.81 0.34 14.19
C THR A 171 11.57 -0.16 13.45
N VAL A 172 11.77 -1.08 12.50
CA VAL A 172 10.63 -1.73 11.83
C VAL A 172 9.80 -2.56 12.80
N ASP A 173 10.41 -3.17 13.82
CA ASP A 173 9.67 -3.87 14.87
C ASP A 173 8.80 -2.88 15.69
N ASP A 174 9.33 -1.69 16.02
CA ASP A 174 8.54 -0.64 16.69
C ASP A 174 7.35 -0.21 15.81
N LEU A 175 7.57 0.04 14.52
CA LEU A 175 6.50 0.33 13.56
C LEU A 175 5.40 -0.73 13.62
N VAL A 176 5.78 -2.01 13.53
CA VAL A 176 4.83 -3.15 13.57
C VAL A 176 4.01 -3.13 14.86
N GLU A 177 4.56 -2.67 15.98
CA GLU A 177 3.82 -2.52 17.23
C GLU A 177 2.87 -1.32 17.21
N GLN A 178 3.27 -0.20 16.60
CA GLN A 178 2.45 1.03 16.56
C GLN A 178 1.20 0.90 15.68
N VAL A 179 1.26 0.14 14.58
CA VAL A 179 0.23 0.17 13.53
C VAL A 179 -0.68 -1.05 13.47
N LYS A 180 -0.53 -2.05 14.34
CA LYS A 180 -1.39 -3.24 14.32
C LYS A 180 -2.88 -2.87 14.42
N PRO A 181 -3.76 -3.37 13.52
CA PRO A 181 -3.55 -4.45 12.54
C PRO A 181 -3.19 -4.01 11.11
N ALA A 182 -2.85 -2.74 10.88
CA ALA A 182 -2.64 -2.18 9.54
C ALA A 182 -1.59 -2.94 8.72
N PRO A 183 -1.83 -3.12 7.41
CA PRO A 183 -0.86 -3.73 6.52
C PRO A 183 0.42 -2.90 6.41
N ILE A 184 1.56 -3.59 6.29
CA ILE A 184 2.89 -2.96 6.25
C ILE A 184 3.51 -3.11 4.87
N TRP A 185 4.07 -2.02 4.36
CA TRP A 185 4.85 -1.94 3.13
C TRP A 185 6.27 -1.47 3.45
N LEU A 186 7.27 -2.30 3.16
CA LEU A 186 8.67 -1.92 3.29
C LEU A 186 9.27 -1.58 1.93
N ASN A 187 9.83 -0.37 1.81
CA ASN A 187 10.59 0.03 0.64
C ASN A 187 12.09 -0.09 0.91
N ILE A 188 12.74 -0.95 0.14
CA ILE A 188 14.17 -1.25 0.27
C ILE A 188 14.92 -0.51 -0.84
N GLN A 189 15.86 0.34 -0.45
CA GLN A 189 16.68 1.12 -1.38
C GLN A 189 18.15 0.98 -1.03
N HIS A 190 19.01 1.12 -2.04
CA HIS A 190 20.48 1.12 -1.93
C HIS A 190 21.07 -0.18 -1.34
N ASP A 191 20.53 -1.36 -1.70
CA ASP A 191 21.10 -2.66 -1.34
C ASP A 191 22.60 -2.77 -1.68
N LEU A 192 23.01 -2.22 -2.84
CA LEU A 192 24.41 -2.15 -3.23
C LEU A 192 25.28 -1.38 -2.23
N PHE A 193 24.80 -0.23 -1.75
CA PHE A 193 25.48 0.57 -0.73
C PHE A 193 25.62 -0.23 0.56
N TYR A 194 24.53 -0.80 1.09
CA TYR A 194 24.60 -1.57 2.33
C TYR A 194 25.56 -2.77 2.23
N ARG A 195 25.64 -3.44 1.07
CA ARG A 195 26.61 -4.52 0.84
C ARG A 195 28.07 -4.05 0.93
N GLN A 196 28.39 -2.84 0.48
CA GLN A 196 29.74 -2.27 0.63
C GLN A 196 30.12 -2.05 2.09
N HIS A 197 29.13 -1.91 2.98
CA HIS A 197 29.29 -1.77 4.42
C HIS A 197 29.14 -3.08 5.20
N ASN A 198 29.25 -4.24 4.53
CA ASN A 198 29.06 -5.57 5.12
C ASN A 198 27.66 -5.78 5.75
N LEU A 199 26.66 -5.02 5.31
CA LEU A 199 25.27 -5.17 5.68
C LEU A 199 24.48 -5.81 4.53
N SER A 200 23.35 -6.45 4.86
CA SER A 200 22.54 -7.14 3.84
C SER A 200 21.05 -6.87 4.07
N MET A 201 20.47 -6.03 3.21
CA MET A 201 19.03 -5.78 3.18
C MET A 201 18.26 -7.08 2.95
N ARG A 202 18.78 -7.97 2.09
CA ARG A 202 18.20 -9.29 1.84
C ARG A 202 18.13 -10.13 3.11
N SER A 203 19.24 -10.26 3.83
CA SER A 203 19.29 -11.08 5.05
C SER A 203 18.41 -10.49 6.15
N TYR A 204 18.42 -9.16 6.30
CA TYR A 204 17.53 -8.44 7.20
C TYR A 204 16.05 -8.76 6.91
N LEU A 205 15.62 -8.56 5.66
CA LEU A 205 14.22 -8.79 5.25
C LEU A 205 13.80 -10.26 5.43
N LEU A 206 14.65 -11.22 5.07
CA LEU A 206 14.37 -12.64 5.25
C LEU A 206 14.34 -13.07 6.73
N SER A 207 15.04 -12.35 7.61
CA SER A 207 14.95 -12.55 9.06
C SER A 207 13.65 -11.97 9.60
N LEU A 208 13.34 -10.72 9.22
CA LEU A 208 12.14 -9.99 9.65
C LEU A 208 10.86 -10.74 9.29
N THR A 209 10.78 -11.28 8.07
CA THR A 209 9.61 -12.01 7.56
C THR A 209 9.33 -13.35 8.27
N ARG A 210 10.18 -13.78 9.21
CA ARG A 210 9.90 -14.95 10.06
C ARG A 210 8.88 -14.64 11.16
N HIS A 211 8.78 -13.38 11.58
CA HIS A 211 7.90 -12.96 12.66
C HIS A 211 7.01 -11.76 12.32
N VAL A 212 7.27 -11.08 11.20
CA VAL A 212 6.44 -9.98 10.68
C VAL A 212 5.77 -10.38 9.37
N ILE A 213 4.47 -10.11 9.26
CA ILE A 213 3.70 -10.29 8.02
C ILE A 213 3.75 -8.99 7.23
N LEU A 214 4.37 -9.03 6.06
CA LEU A 214 4.43 -7.89 5.14
C LEU A 214 3.40 -8.05 4.02
N SER A 215 2.64 -6.98 3.78
CA SER A 215 1.73 -6.90 2.63
C SER A 215 2.50 -6.68 1.34
N HIS A 216 3.51 -5.80 1.38
CA HIS A 216 4.29 -5.39 0.23
C HIS A 216 5.77 -5.21 0.59
N VAL A 217 6.63 -5.51 -0.38
CA VAL A 217 8.03 -5.11 -0.40
C VAL A 217 8.31 -4.48 -1.75
N SER A 218 8.84 -3.25 -1.74
CA SER A 218 9.27 -2.59 -2.96
C SER A 218 10.77 -2.34 -2.98
N SER A 219 11.30 -2.17 -4.19
CA SER A 219 12.65 -1.65 -4.38
C SER A 219 12.82 -1.07 -5.78
N PRO A 220 13.64 -0.02 -5.94
CA PRO A 220 14.08 0.43 -7.25
C PRO A 220 15.19 -0.45 -7.83
N GLU A 221 15.80 -1.34 -7.03
CA GLU A 221 16.90 -2.20 -7.48
C GLU A 221 16.40 -3.57 -7.96
N LEU A 222 16.47 -3.81 -9.27
CA LEU A 222 16.03 -5.06 -9.91
C LEU A 222 16.75 -6.27 -9.32
N GLY A 223 18.06 -6.16 -9.13
CA GLY A 223 18.91 -7.21 -8.58
C GLY A 223 18.49 -7.59 -7.16
N PHE A 224 18.07 -6.61 -6.35
CA PHE A 224 17.55 -6.89 -5.02
C PHE A 224 16.22 -7.66 -5.08
N LEU A 225 15.22 -7.16 -5.82
CA LEU A 225 13.92 -7.85 -5.94
C LEU A 225 14.06 -9.26 -6.50
N SER A 226 14.85 -9.42 -7.56
CA SER A 226 15.11 -10.73 -8.17
C SER A 226 15.74 -11.71 -7.18
N SER A 227 16.60 -11.22 -6.28
CA SER A 227 17.25 -12.05 -5.26
C SER A 227 16.30 -12.59 -4.18
N ILE A 228 15.16 -11.92 -3.94
CA ILE A 228 14.16 -12.31 -2.94
C ILE A 228 12.92 -12.96 -3.54
N ALA A 229 12.64 -12.74 -4.83
CA ALA A 229 11.45 -13.22 -5.52
C ALA A 229 11.19 -14.73 -5.31
N GLY A 230 12.21 -15.57 -5.52
CA GLY A 230 12.07 -17.01 -5.33
C GLY A 230 11.79 -17.44 -3.89
N ARG A 231 12.23 -16.66 -2.90
CA ARG A 231 12.02 -16.96 -1.46
C ARG A 231 10.65 -16.50 -0.98
N LEU A 232 10.15 -15.40 -1.51
CA LEU A 232 8.84 -14.83 -1.16
C LEU A 232 7.70 -15.31 -2.06
N LYS A 233 7.98 -16.12 -3.09
CA LYS A 233 6.96 -16.67 -4.02
C LYS A 233 5.78 -17.37 -3.33
N LYS A 234 5.99 -17.95 -2.13
CA LYS A 234 4.94 -18.64 -1.36
C LYS A 234 4.30 -17.75 -0.29
N SER A 235 4.83 -16.55 -0.04
CA SER A 235 4.20 -15.62 0.89
C SER A 235 3.07 -14.86 0.19
N LYS A 236 2.22 -14.21 0.99
CA LYS A 236 1.21 -13.26 0.48
C LYS A 236 1.80 -11.87 0.20
N THR A 237 3.12 -11.71 0.36
CA THR A 237 3.79 -10.43 0.18
C THR A 237 3.92 -10.12 -1.30
N LYS A 238 3.37 -9.00 -1.72
CA LYS A 238 3.48 -8.50 -3.09
C LYS A 238 4.86 -7.86 -3.28
N LEU A 239 5.49 -8.13 -4.42
CA LEU A 239 6.78 -7.54 -4.78
C LEU A 239 6.56 -6.44 -5.80
N ILE A 240 6.94 -5.23 -5.45
CA ILE A 240 6.64 -4.03 -6.23
C ILE A 240 7.92 -3.42 -6.77
N PHE A 241 8.07 -3.37 -8.09
CA PHE A 241 9.22 -2.70 -8.69
C PHE A 241 8.99 -1.18 -8.75
N ARG A 242 9.85 -0.41 -8.10
CA ARG A 242 9.72 1.05 -8.02
C ARG A 242 10.49 1.70 -9.17
N PHE A 243 9.79 2.38 -10.06
CA PHE A 243 10.42 3.22 -11.07
C PHE A 243 10.82 4.57 -10.47
N LEU A 244 11.96 5.10 -10.92
CA LEU A 244 12.39 6.48 -10.64
C LEU A 244 12.16 7.33 -11.89
N GLY A 245 13.06 8.26 -12.24
CA GLY A 245 12.95 9.01 -13.49
C GLY A 245 13.31 8.17 -14.72
N GLU A 246 12.71 8.45 -15.88
CA GLU A 246 12.85 7.63 -17.09
C GLU A 246 14.29 7.52 -17.58
N ASP A 247 15.06 8.60 -17.46
CA ASP A 247 16.47 8.69 -17.86
C ASP A 247 17.43 8.24 -16.74
N THR A 248 16.92 7.96 -15.55
CA THR A 248 17.73 7.48 -14.43
C THR A 248 18.14 6.02 -14.67
N ALA A 249 19.42 5.73 -14.45
CA ALA A 249 19.91 4.36 -14.50
C ALA A 249 19.41 3.56 -13.29
N GLU A 250 18.96 2.33 -13.53
CA GLU A 250 18.63 1.39 -12.47
C GLU A 250 19.94 0.87 -11.84
N PRO A 251 20.14 0.92 -10.50
CA PRO A 251 21.48 0.73 -9.92
C PRO A 251 22.12 -0.64 -10.11
N SER A 252 21.33 -1.69 -10.35
CA SER A 252 21.83 -3.07 -10.48
C SER A 252 22.05 -3.53 -11.92
N THR A 253 21.68 -2.70 -12.90
CA THR A 253 21.81 -2.97 -14.33
C THR A 253 22.37 -1.75 -15.06
N ASN A 254 22.63 -1.86 -16.36
CA ASN A 254 23.02 -0.72 -17.20
C ASN A 254 21.82 -0.15 -17.98
N MET A 255 20.59 -0.44 -17.53
CA MET A 255 19.37 0.01 -18.19
C MET A 255 18.79 1.22 -17.47
N THR A 256 18.11 2.10 -18.21
CA THR A 256 17.31 3.16 -17.61
C THR A 256 15.91 2.65 -17.24
N TYR A 257 15.25 3.31 -16.29
CA TYR A 257 13.87 2.97 -15.94
C TYR A 257 12.90 3.11 -17.13
N GLY A 258 13.09 4.11 -18.00
CA GLY A 258 12.30 4.27 -19.22
C GLY A 258 12.51 3.12 -20.23
N SER A 259 13.69 2.50 -20.23
CA SER A 259 13.95 1.30 -21.04
C SER A 259 13.24 0.07 -20.47
N LEU A 260 13.25 -0.10 -19.15
CA LEU A 260 12.53 -1.17 -18.46
C LEU A 260 11.01 -1.03 -18.60
N LEU A 261 10.49 0.20 -18.64
CA LEU A 261 9.08 0.53 -18.82
C LEU A 261 8.51 -0.08 -20.10
N LYS A 262 9.32 -0.16 -21.16
CA LYS A 262 8.93 -0.71 -22.48
C LYS A 262 8.84 -2.24 -22.49
N ASN A 263 9.27 -2.92 -21.42
CA ASN A 263 9.27 -4.38 -21.34
C ASN A 263 8.62 -4.87 -20.04
N LEU A 264 7.32 -4.63 -19.90
CA LEU A 264 6.53 -5.03 -18.73
C LEU A 264 6.45 -6.55 -18.56
N THR A 265 6.53 -7.33 -19.65
CA THR A 265 6.63 -8.80 -19.57
C THR A 265 7.88 -9.25 -18.80
N PHE A 266 9.01 -8.55 -18.98
CA PHE A 266 10.23 -8.82 -18.23
C PHE A 266 10.06 -8.43 -16.76
N VAL A 267 9.47 -7.26 -16.47
CA VAL A 267 9.19 -6.81 -15.08
C VAL A 267 8.31 -7.82 -14.34
N LYS A 268 7.31 -8.39 -15.03
CA LYS A 268 6.41 -9.42 -14.48
C LYS A 268 7.11 -10.70 -14.03
N THR A 269 8.33 -10.98 -14.51
CA THR A 269 9.09 -12.17 -14.12
C THR A 269 9.55 -12.13 -12.67
N PHE A 270 9.68 -10.94 -12.06
CA PHE A 270 10.18 -10.76 -10.69
C PHE A 270 9.30 -9.88 -9.80
N ALA A 271 8.31 -9.16 -10.35
CA ALA A 271 7.41 -8.31 -9.61
C ALA A 271 5.93 -8.68 -9.84
N THR A 272 5.09 -8.43 -8.84
CA THR A 272 3.62 -8.56 -8.92
C THR A 272 2.94 -7.23 -9.24
N GLY A 273 3.62 -6.11 -9.00
CA GLY A 273 3.17 -4.78 -9.37
C GLY A 273 4.33 -3.81 -9.53
N ILE A 274 4.01 -2.55 -9.83
CA ILE A 274 4.95 -1.47 -10.11
C ILE A 274 4.50 -0.21 -9.37
N LEU A 275 5.46 0.55 -8.85
CA LEU A 275 5.23 1.86 -8.25
C LEU A 275 5.89 2.90 -9.15
N VAL A 276 5.12 3.87 -9.64
CA VAL A 276 5.62 4.91 -10.56
C VAL A 276 5.31 6.32 -10.07
N PRO A 277 6.19 7.30 -10.34
CA PRO A 277 5.84 8.71 -10.21
C PRO A 277 4.61 9.06 -11.04
N LYS A 278 3.73 9.91 -10.50
CA LYS A 278 2.47 10.29 -11.17
C LYS A 278 2.61 10.82 -12.60
N HIS A 279 3.76 11.41 -12.94
CA HIS A 279 4.06 11.93 -14.27
C HIS A 279 4.22 10.86 -15.36
N TYR A 280 4.43 9.58 -15.00
CA TYR A 280 4.42 8.46 -15.95
C TYR A 280 3.01 8.19 -16.52
N ILE A 281 1.98 8.51 -15.73
CA ILE A 281 0.58 8.26 -16.07
C ILE A 281 -0.02 9.51 -16.71
N TRP A 282 0.16 10.65 -16.06
CA TRP A 282 -0.30 11.96 -16.52
C TRP A 282 0.89 12.91 -16.67
N PRO A 283 1.52 13.00 -17.86
CA PRO A 283 2.65 13.88 -18.07
C PRO A 283 2.23 15.34 -17.90
N VAL A 284 3.13 16.17 -17.38
CA VAL A 284 2.88 17.60 -17.17
C VAL A 284 3.86 18.40 -18.02
N THR A 285 3.34 19.39 -18.75
CA THR A 285 4.17 20.35 -19.50
C THR A 285 4.99 21.22 -18.56
N SER A 286 6.08 21.82 -19.05
CA SER A 286 6.88 22.79 -18.29
C SER A 286 6.08 23.99 -17.78
N ASN A 287 4.92 24.27 -18.39
CA ASN A 287 4.03 25.37 -18.01
C ASN A 287 2.95 24.95 -17.00
N GLY A 288 3.00 23.73 -16.45
CA GLY A 288 2.11 23.27 -15.37
C GLY A 288 0.78 22.66 -15.83
N TYR A 289 0.60 22.38 -17.12
CA TYR A 289 -0.62 21.77 -17.65
C TYR A 289 -0.45 20.29 -17.97
N LEU A 290 -1.48 19.49 -17.70
CA LEU A 290 -1.54 18.07 -18.05
C LEU A 290 -1.47 17.88 -19.57
N GLN A 291 -0.78 16.82 -19.96
CA GLN A 291 -0.89 16.20 -21.28
C GLN A 291 -1.89 15.04 -21.22
N PRO A 292 -2.30 14.49 -22.38
CA PRO A 292 -3.07 13.26 -22.40
C PRO A 292 -2.41 12.15 -21.58
N TYR A 293 -3.22 11.35 -20.88
CA TYR A 293 -2.72 10.18 -20.14
C TYR A 293 -2.00 9.20 -21.07
N THR A 294 -1.06 8.45 -20.51
CA THR A 294 -0.35 7.39 -21.22
C THR A 294 -1.12 6.07 -21.14
N SER A 295 -0.83 5.12 -22.04
CA SER A 295 -1.41 3.77 -21.98
C SER A 295 -0.88 2.91 -20.83
N PHE A 296 0.07 3.44 -20.04
CA PHE A 296 0.89 2.70 -19.11
C PHE A 296 0.10 1.81 -18.14
N VAL A 297 -0.94 2.36 -17.50
CA VAL A 297 -1.75 1.61 -16.52
C VAL A 297 -2.42 0.41 -17.17
N MET A 298 -3.04 0.62 -18.33
CA MET A 298 -3.74 -0.43 -19.06
C MET A 298 -2.76 -1.50 -19.60
N ASP A 299 -1.59 -1.08 -20.08
CA ASP A 299 -0.55 -1.99 -20.57
C ASP A 299 0.01 -2.85 -19.42
N ALA A 300 0.23 -2.26 -18.25
CA ALA A 300 0.64 -2.99 -17.05
C ALA A 300 -0.43 -3.98 -16.57
N HIS A 301 -1.69 -3.56 -16.54
CA HIS A 301 -2.81 -4.43 -16.18
C HIS A 301 -2.96 -5.61 -17.15
N LYS A 302 -2.76 -5.38 -18.45
CA LYS A 302 -2.79 -6.43 -19.47
C LYS A 302 -1.72 -7.51 -19.23
N GLU A 303 -0.55 -7.11 -18.71
CA GLU A 303 0.52 -8.03 -18.29
C GLU A 303 0.32 -8.58 -16.85
N GLY A 304 -0.79 -8.21 -16.19
CA GLY A 304 -1.15 -8.65 -14.85
C GLY A 304 -0.30 -8.01 -13.75
N LEU A 305 0.22 -6.80 -13.96
CA LEU A 305 0.93 -6.01 -12.95
C LEU A 305 0.00 -4.99 -12.31
N GLU A 306 -0.08 -4.98 -10.98
CA GLU A 306 -0.72 -3.87 -10.25
C GLU A 306 0.09 -2.59 -10.42
N VAL A 307 -0.57 -1.44 -10.48
CA VAL A 307 0.05 -0.13 -10.64
C VAL A 307 -0.25 0.75 -9.45
N PHE A 308 0.78 1.16 -8.75
CA PHE A 308 0.72 2.14 -7.68
C PHE A 308 1.32 3.45 -8.17
N ALA A 309 0.67 4.57 -7.84
CA ALA A 309 1.17 5.90 -8.22
C ALA A 309 1.73 6.63 -6.98
N SER A 310 2.89 7.28 -7.13
CA SER A 310 3.56 8.05 -6.08
C SER A 310 3.54 9.56 -6.32
N ASP A 311 4.06 10.29 -5.35
CA ASP A 311 4.24 11.76 -5.37
C ASP A 311 2.93 12.55 -5.22
N PHE A 312 1.99 11.98 -4.45
CA PHE A 312 0.77 12.66 -4.02
C PHE A 312 1.01 13.39 -2.69
N ALA A 313 0.97 14.71 -2.74
CA ALA A 313 1.09 15.56 -1.57
C ALA A 313 0.22 16.82 -1.78
N ASN A 314 -0.65 17.12 -0.81
CA ASN A 314 -1.60 18.23 -0.91
C ASN A 314 -0.92 19.60 -0.92
N ASP A 315 0.32 19.67 -0.44
CA ASP A 315 1.14 20.87 -0.34
C ASP A 315 2.19 20.99 -1.46
N ALA A 316 2.18 20.05 -2.42
CA ALA A 316 3.02 20.13 -3.61
C ALA A 316 2.36 20.98 -4.72
N MET A 317 3.16 21.41 -5.68
CA MET A 317 2.64 22.06 -6.88
C MET A 317 1.83 21.06 -7.71
N LEU A 318 0.53 21.32 -7.85
CA LEU A 318 -0.37 20.54 -8.67
C LEU A 318 -0.47 21.13 -10.08
N SER A 319 -0.87 20.31 -11.05
CA SER A 319 -1.19 20.83 -12.38
C SER A 319 -2.39 21.78 -12.30
N TYR A 320 -2.36 22.85 -13.09
CA TYR A 320 -3.46 23.82 -13.17
C TYR A 320 -4.79 23.19 -13.62
N ASN A 321 -4.74 22.07 -14.35
CA ASN A 321 -5.93 21.32 -14.73
C ASN A 321 -6.74 20.80 -13.52
N TYR A 322 -6.08 20.58 -12.38
CA TYR A 322 -6.76 20.18 -11.15
C TYR A 322 -7.25 21.38 -10.33
N SER A 323 -7.06 22.62 -10.80
CA SER A 323 -7.44 23.84 -10.06
C SER A 323 -6.88 23.90 -8.63
N TYR A 324 -5.68 23.33 -8.43
CA TYR A 324 -5.03 23.17 -7.12
C TYR A 324 -5.83 22.32 -6.12
N ASP A 325 -6.75 21.49 -6.60
CA ASP A 325 -7.52 20.56 -5.78
C ASP A 325 -6.84 19.17 -5.77
N PRO A 326 -6.28 18.72 -4.62
CA PRO A 326 -5.66 17.41 -4.52
C PRO A 326 -6.68 16.26 -4.62
N LEU A 327 -7.95 16.49 -4.28
CA LEU A 327 -9.00 15.48 -4.46
C LEU A 327 -9.27 15.26 -5.95
N ALA A 328 -9.37 16.34 -6.73
CA ALA A 328 -9.48 16.27 -8.18
C ALA A 328 -8.27 15.59 -8.83
N GLU A 329 -7.06 15.83 -8.31
CA GLU A 329 -5.87 15.08 -8.74
C GLU A 329 -6.06 13.59 -8.46
N VAL A 330 -6.38 13.18 -7.24
CA VAL A 330 -6.54 11.76 -6.90
C VAL A 330 -7.60 11.09 -7.78
N LEU A 331 -8.78 11.69 -7.95
CA LEU A 331 -9.87 11.17 -8.76
C LEU A 331 -9.45 10.89 -10.21
N SER A 332 -8.54 11.70 -10.77
CA SER A 332 -8.04 11.48 -12.14
C SER A 332 -7.23 10.19 -12.31
N PHE A 333 -6.72 9.61 -11.21
CA PHE A 333 -5.96 8.36 -11.22
C PHE A 333 -6.82 7.13 -10.87
N ILE A 334 -7.95 7.32 -10.17
CA ILE A 334 -8.76 6.21 -9.64
C ILE A 334 -10.16 6.09 -10.24
N ASP A 335 -10.74 7.18 -10.74
CA ASP A 335 -12.10 7.20 -11.28
C ASP A 335 -12.24 8.17 -12.47
N ASN A 336 -11.46 7.91 -13.53
CA ASN A 336 -11.51 8.70 -14.77
C ASN A 336 -12.38 8.05 -15.87
N GLY A 337 -13.03 6.91 -15.56
CA GLY A 337 -13.85 6.14 -16.51
C GLY A 337 -13.08 5.27 -17.52
N ILE A 338 -11.75 5.36 -17.58
CA ILE A 338 -10.88 4.67 -18.55
C ILE A 338 -10.01 3.61 -17.86
N PHE A 339 -9.36 3.97 -16.76
CA PHE A 339 -8.54 3.08 -15.92
C PHE A 339 -8.62 3.51 -14.44
N SER A 340 -8.12 2.66 -13.55
CA SER A 340 -7.81 3.02 -12.17
C SER A 340 -6.44 2.46 -11.82
N VAL A 341 -5.60 3.25 -11.14
CA VAL A 341 -4.43 2.68 -10.45
C VAL A 341 -4.91 1.78 -9.30
N ASP A 342 -4.10 0.78 -8.95
CA ASP A 342 -4.37 -0.17 -7.86
C ASP A 342 -4.05 0.40 -6.48
N GLY A 343 -3.33 1.53 -6.41
CA GLY A 343 -3.18 2.27 -5.17
C GLY A 343 -2.40 3.57 -5.31
N ILE A 344 -2.43 4.37 -4.24
CA ILE A 344 -1.81 5.70 -4.16
C ILE A 344 -0.87 5.75 -2.96
N LEU A 345 0.39 6.11 -3.22
CA LEU A 345 1.37 6.46 -2.19
C LEU A 345 1.35 7.97 -1.96
N THR A 346 0.96 8.37 -0.74
CA THR A 346 0.74 9.77 -0.39
C THR A 346 1.27 10.13 1.00
N ASP A 347 1.62 11.41 1.16
CA ASP A 347 1.95 12.02 2.44
C ASP A 347 0.67 12.43 3.24
N PHE A 348 -0.51 12.44 2.58
CA PHE A 348 -1.80 12.88 3.13
C PHE A 348 -2.89 11.82 2.88
N PRO A 349 -2.92 10.71 3.65
CA PRO A 349 -3.82 9.59 3.40
C PRO A 349 -5.32 9.94 3.48
N ILE A 350 -5.69 11.06 4.11
CA ILE A 350 -7.08 11.54 4.14
C ILE A 350 -7.64 11.86 2.75
N THR A 351 -6.84 12.41 1.83
CA THR A 351 -7.31 12.81 0.49
C THR A 351 -7.76 11.60 -0.33
N PRO A 352 -6.95 10.53 -0.53
CA PRO A 352 -7.44 9.36 -1.22
C PRO A 352 -8.50 8.59 -0.44
N SER A 353 -8.56 8.69 0.90
CA SER A 353 -9.66 8.11 1.68
C SER A 353 -11.00 8.76 1.31
N GLU A 354 -11.02 10.09 1.24
CA GLU A 354 -12.18 10.85 0.79
C GLU A 354 -12.53 10.53 -0.67
N ALA A 355 -11.53 10.41 -1.55
CA ALA A 355 -11.74 10.12 -2.97
C ALA A 355 -12.34 8.73 -3.24
N ILE A 356 -11.93 7.72 -2.48
CA ILE A 356 -12.44 6.35 -2.59
C ILE A 356 -13.85 6.25 -2.00
N GLY A 357 -14.19 7.11 -1.05
CA GLY A 357 -15.51 7.18 -0.43
C GLY A 357 -15.73 6.11 0.63
N ASP A 358 -14.68 5.69 1.32
CA ASP A 358 -14.86 4.95 2.57
C ASP A 358 -15.56 5.89 3.56
N ASP A 359 -16.66 5.43 4.15
CA ASP A 359 -17.39 6.15 5.19
C ASP A 359 -16.39 6.61 6.26
N VAL A 360 -15.90 7.86 6.16
CA VAL A 360 -15.29 8.55 7.28
C VAL A 360 -16.43 8.71 8.25
N ILE A 361 -16.54 7.74 9.16
CA ILE A 361 -17.56 7.65 10.20
C ILE A 361 -17.47 8.93 11.03
N LEU A 362 -18.24 9.94 10.60
CA LEU A 362 -18.82 10.94 11.47
C LEU A 362 -20.08 10.31 12.06
N ASP A 363 -19.91 9.30 12.91
CA ASP A 363 -20.95 8.97 13.88
C ASP A 363 -20.95 10.11 14.90
N SER A 364 -21.75 11.13 14.59
CA SER A 364 -22.16 12.23 15.46
C SER A 364 -23.00 11.76 16.64
#